data_AF-A0AAW5PNT4-F1
#
_entry.id   AF-A0AAW5PNT4-F1
#
_cell.length_a   1.000
_cell.length_b   1.000
_cell.length_c   1.000
_cell.angle_alpha   90.00
_cell.angle_beta   90.00
_cell.angle_gamma   90.00
#
_symmetry.space_group_name_H-M   'P 1'
#
loop_
_entity.id
_entity.type
_entity.pdbx_description
1 polymer ?
#
loop_
_entity_poly.entity_id
_entity_poly.type
_entity_poly.pdbx_seq_one_letter_code
_entity_poly.pdbx_strand_id
1 'polypeptide(L)'
;MIESLVTVVPGAIEIGSEQGCIEHWDDIVALYPDGWYEHTQVKRQGAQFCSQPPVRPSPDANLSALDSAFLSLSQWSDADGDQSKFRRKFALCLFGPDVQIKRGLRVDHLLEIAGLCSHESTKWQQMSERHDGPTEAVFNWLNTWCGFRDWEHIHFVLSRVSISFALAENNLDAEIERMLARYFDDTGAARAALLTYMFDQESDVGAIQSRALLQHLSCFLRPEVASWTQYKKSNQISTWTVSGTHGLRDETAEAPIDVVTGLWDQGAKHKVLRLVAPHNSVDATKLALPHAVLRMAIHLKGGTQCLITGAEAWRNVAASALGDTLGNATSDVSDLPWLEFPEQSAVSMRTLTGPSESNAEAEALMQAMDDVLFEQLVERVNRVIESVRDPDLLSRLHELWEVWRKLLINNTAARREFFSGLLHPKTERLPHGSLLRVGPKALDLLTSAVVALLSVSISIGGEGSRWDEIKDCGGVLSIALKQWSGPIGSQNGKRSLDSDDLHEIIGSAPPSVVILSGVEAPASAVLDTNMAETPYDATSLIARRQPKILVTNYRLDRIIYRGTLDSVKEHFSREWRLQATAKEEAIANIESGTGCHA
;
A
#
# COMPACT_ATOMS: atom_id res chain seq x y z
N MET A 1 -9.54 12.61 -15.56
CA MET A 1 -9.91 12.17 -14.20
C MET A 1 -9.45 10.74 -13.90
N ILE A 2 -9.96 9.70 -14.59
CA ILE A 2 -9.60 8.30 -14.26
C ILE A 2 -8.09 8.06 -14.38
N GLU A 3 -7.46 8.55 -15.46
CA GLU A 3 -6.01 8.41 -15.66
C GLU A 3 -5.16 9.03 -14.53
N SER A 4 -5.67 10.05 -13.82
CA SER A 4 -4.93 10.70 -12.73
C SER A 4 -4.95 9.91 -11.43
N LEU A 5 -5.96 9.07 -11.22
CA LEU A 5 -5.98 8.10 -10.13
C LEU A 5 -5.30 6.78 -10.50
N VAL A 6 -5.38 6.35 -11.76
CA VAL A 6 -4.92 5.02 -12.17
C VAL A 6 -3.45 5.00 -12.59
N THR A 7 -3.03 5.97 -13.42
CA THR A 7 -1.70 5.98 -14.08
C THR A 7 -0.80 7.12 -13.63
N VAL A 8 -1.22 7.91 -12.65
CA VAL A 8 -0.46 9.06 -12.10
C VAL A 8 -0.18 10.16 -13.14
N VAL A 9 -0.94 10.19 -14.23
CA VAL A 9 -0.89 11.28 -15.22
C VAL A 9 -1.64 12.48 -14.65
N PRO A 10 -1.09 13.70 -14.67
CA PRO A 10 -1.82 14.88 -14.23
C PRO A 10 -3.16 15.00 -14.96
N GLY A 11 -4.24 15.20 -14.21
CA GLY A 11 -5.57 15.35 -14.78
C GLY A 11 -6.54 15.89 -13.75
N ALA A 12 -7.72 16.31 -14.22
CA ALA A 12 -8.76 16.87 -13.38
C ALA A 12 -9.10 15.94 -12.19
N ILE A 13 -9.25 16.53 -11.02
CA ILE A 13 -9.60 15.88 -9.76
C ILE A 13 -11.09 16.01 -9.45
N GLU A 14 -11.69 17.10 -9.93
CA GLU A 14 -13.12 17.40 -9.85
C GLU A 14 -13.62 17.96 -11.18
N ILE A 15 -14.86 17.64 -11.54
CA ILE A 15 -15.57 18.25 -12.67
C ILE A 15 -16.97 18.65 -12.21
N GLY A 16 -17.32 19.93 -12.34
CA GLY A 16 -18.65 20.46 -12.05
C GLY A 16 -19.29 21.12 -13.28
N SER A 17 -20.59 21.38 -13.19
CA SER A 17 -21.37 22.13 -14.19
C SER A 17 -21.73 23.50 -13.62
N GLU A 18 -21.47 24.59 -14.35
CA GLU A 18 -21.85 25.96 -13.98
C GLU A 18 -21.23 26.55 -12.68
N GLN A 19 -20.15 25.94 -12.16
CA GLN A 19 -19.59 26.28 -10.83
C GLN A 19 -18.48 27.34 -10.82
N GLY A 20 -18.12 27.90 -11.97
CA GLY A 20 -16.91 28.73 -12.11
C GLY A 20 -17.11 30.23 -11.89
N CYS A 21 -18.35 30.64 -11.63
CA CYS A 21 -18.80 32.02 -11.43
C CYS A 21 -18.63 32.95 -12.66
N ILE A 22 -18.52 32.41 -13.87
CA ILE A 22 -18.47 33.14 -15.14
C ILE A 22 -19.72 32.76 -15.95
N GLU A 23 -20.75 33.59 -15.81
CA GLU A 23 -22.02 33.42 -16.49
C GLU A 23 -21.82 33.23 -18.00
N HIS A 24 -22.53 32.29 -18.63
CA HIS A 24 -22.43 32.00 -20.08
C HIS A 24 -21.08 31.46 -20.60
N TRP A 25 -20.11 31.15 -19.73
CA TRP A 25 -18.87 30.45 -20.11
C TRP A 25 -18.74 29.05 -19.46
N ASP A 26 -19.23 28.89 -18.23
CA ASP A 26 -18.95 27.72 -17.39
C ASP A 26 -19.82 26.50 -17.68
N ASP A 27 -19.91 26.01 -18.93
CA ASP A 27 -20.65 24.76 -19.19
C ASP A 27 -20.02 23.57 -18.42
N ILE A 28 -18.68 23.50 -18.36
CA ILE A 28 -17.94 22.49 -17.60
C ILE A 28 -16.75 23.16 -16.91
N VAL A 29 -16.59 22.91 -15.61
CA VAL A 29 -15.47 23.43 -14.82
C VAL A 29 -14.69 22.27 -14.24
N ALA A 30 -13.39 22.20 -14.55
CA ALA A 30 -12.49 21.15 -14.07
C ALA A 30 -11.44 21.73 -13.12
N LEU A 31 -11.30 21.14 -11.92
CA LEU A 31 -10.23 21.47 -10.98
C LEU A 31 -9.06 20.51 -11.15
N TYR A 32 -7.83 21.04 -11.16
CA TYR A 32 -6.58 20.29 -11.25
C TYR A 32 -5.81 20.26 -9.91
N PRO A 33 -4.90 19.29 -9.69
CA PRO A 33 -4.22 19.09 -8.40
C PRO A 33 -3.38 20.27 -7.90
N ASP A 34 -2.92 21.14 -8.81
CA ASP A 34 -2.14 22.35 -8.53
C ASP A 34 -3.03 23.57 -8.19
N GLY A 35 -4.35 23.35 -8.09
CA GLY A 35 -5.33 24.39 -7.77
C GLY A 35 -5.69 25.28 -8.96
N TRP A 36 -5.40 24.84 -10.19
CA TRP A 36 -5.86 25.51 -11.40
C TRP A 36 -7.24 25.00 -11.84
N TYR A 37 -8.04 25.91 -12.39
CA TYR A 37 -9.34 25.63 -12.95
C TYR A 37 -9.30 25.76 -14.47
N GLU A 38 -9.96 24.84 -15.16
CA GLU A 38 -10.25 24.93 -16.58
C GLU A 38 -11.76 25.12 -16.76
N HIS A 39 -12.12 26.24 -17.38
CA HIS A 39 -13.50 26.63 -17.63
C HIS A 39 -13.80 26.41 -19.11
N THR A 40 -14.68 25.45 -19.40
CA THR A 40 -14.96 25.00 -20.77
C THR A 40 -16.34 25.46 -21.20
N GLN A 41 -16.40 26.15 -22.33
CA GLN A 41 -17.63 26.45 -23.06
C GLN A 41 -17.74 25.52 -24.28
N VAL A 42 -18.90 24.88 -24.45
CA VAL A 42 -19.21 24.02 -25.59
C VAL A 42 -20.31 24.65 -26.43
N LYS A 43 -20.04 24.95 -27.70
CA LYS A 43 -21.05 25.40 -28.67
C LYS A 43 -21.12 24.43 -29.85
N ARG A 44 -22.20 23.62 -29.87
CA ARG A 44 -22.44 22.60 -30.91
C ARG A 44 -23.12 23.15 -32.19
N GLN A 45 -23.16 24.46 -32.36
CA GLN A 45 -23.85 25.10 -33.47
C GLN A 45 -23.00 24.99 -34.76
N GLY A 46 -23.49 24.24 -35.75
CA GLY A 46 -22.87 24.14 -37.08
C GLY A 46 -23.28 25.25 -38.07
N ALA A 47 -24.31 26.03 -37.74
CA ALA A 47 -24.77 27.18 -38.51
C ALA A 47 -24.13 28.50 -38.02
N GLN A 48 -24.21 29.58 -38.81
CA GLN A 48 -23.68 30.89 -38.40
C GLN A 48 -24.28 31.38 -37.07
N PHE A 49 -23.45 31.88 -36.15
CA PHE A 49 -23.90 32.43 -34.85
C PHE A 49 -24.72 33.70 -35.02
N CYS A 50 -24.33 34.56 -35.97
CA CYS A 50 -24.98 35.84 -36.22
C CYS A 50 -24.68 36.34 -37.64
N SER A 51 -25.68 36.94 -38.30
CA SER A 51 -25.54 37.52 -39.65
C SER A 51 -25.12 38.99 -39.65
N GLN A 52 -24.90 39.58 -38.47
CA GLN A 52 -24.49 40.98 -38.30
C GLN A 52 -23.00 41.15 -38.64
N PRO A 53 -22.54 42.37 -39.01
CA PRO A 53 -21.11 42.63 -39.24
C PRO A 53 -20.28 42.58 -37.93
N PRO A 54 -18.94 42.49 -38.02
CA PRO A 54 -18.04 42.47 -36.86
C PRO A 54 -18.10 43.74 -36.00
N VAL A 55 -18.48 44.89 -36.57
CA VAL A 55 -18.73 46.12 -35.80
C VAL A 55 -20.17 46.15 -35.33
N ARG A 56 -20.39 46.34 -34.02
CA ARG A 56 -21.74 46.39 -33.46
C ARG A 56 -22.51 47.60 -33.99
N PRO A 57 -23.68 47.40 -34.63
CA PRO A 57 -24.42 48.50 -35.26
C PRO A 57 -25.13 49.41 -34.26
N SER A 58 -25.51 48.88 -33.10
CA SER A 58 -26.13 49.62 -31.99
C SER A 58 -25.91 48.88 -30.66
N PRO A 59 -25.77 49.60 -29.52
CA PRO A 59 -25.76 49.00 -28.19
C PRO A 59 -26.97 48.10 -27.87
N ASP A 60 -28.11 48.31 -28.55
CA ASP A 60 -29.33 47.51 -28.34
C ASP A 60 -29.37 46.24 -29.20
N ALA A 61 -28.36 46.01 -30.05
CA ALA A 61 -28.34 44.81 -30.89
C ALA A 61 -28.18 43.54 -30.03
N ASN A 62 -29.00 42.52 -30.31
CA ASN A 62 -28.98 41.25 -29.58
C ASN A 62 -27.63 40.55 -29.70
N LEU A 63 -27.10 40.11 -28.56
CA LEU A 63 -25.91 39.29 -28.47
C LEU A 63 -26.23 37.86 -28.91
N SER A 64 -25.37 37.26 -29.73
CA SER A 64 -25.37 35.83 -29.96
C SER A 64 -24.80 35.09 -28.75
N ALA A 65 -25.01 33.78 -28.68
CA ALA A 65 -24.49 32.95 -27.60
C ALA A 65 -22.96 33.03 -27.46
N LEU A 66 -22.23 33.27 -28.56
CA LEU A 66 -20.78 33.45 -28.52
C LEU A 66 -20.38 34.88 -28.10
N ASP A 67 -21.16 35.90 -28.48
CA ASP A 67 -20.94 37.27 -28.03
C ASP A 67 -21.07 37.37 -26.51
N SER A 68 -22.13 36.77 -25.94
CA SER A 68 -22.37 36.76 -24.49
C SER A 68 -21.26 36.04 -23.72
N ALA A 69 -20.79 34.88 -24.22
CA ALA A 69 -19.71 34.13 -23.58
C ALA A 69 -18.41 34.94 -23.48
N PHE A 70 -18.01 35.59 -24.58
CA PHE A 70 -16.82 36.45 -24.59
C PHE A 70 -17.03 37.76 -23.82
N LEU A 71 -18.26 38.27 -23.76
CA LEU A 71 -18.60 39.40 -22.89
C LEU A 71 -18.40 39.06 -21.41
N SER A 72 -18.83 37.88 -20.97
CA SER A 72 -18.60 37.46 -19.58
C SER A 72 -17.12 37.27 -19.26
N LEU A 73 -16.33 36.73 -20.21
CA LEU A 73 -14.88 36.62 -20.02
C LEU A 73 -14.20 37.98 -19.88
N SER A 74 -14.57 38.97 -20.68
CA SER A 74 -13.97 40.31 -20.62
C SER A 74 -14.30 41.01 -19.31
N GLN A 75 -15.51 40.83 -18.79
CA GLN A 75 -15.92 41.33 -17.48
C GLN A 75 -15.15 40.65 -16.35
N TRP A 76 -14.94 39.34 -16.43
CA TRP A 76 -14.14 38.59 -15.45
C TRP A 76 -12.70 39.10 -15.38
N SER A 77 -12.05 39.36 -16.53
CA SER A 77 -10.68 39.84 -16.55
C SER A 77 -10.53 41.28 -16.05
N ASP A 78 -11.61 42.06 -16.04
CA ASP A 78 -11.62 43.45 -15.54
C ASP A 78 -11.91 43.58 -14.03
N ALA A 79 -12.38 42.53 -13.34
CA ALA A 79 -12.68 42.61 -11.89
C ALA A 79 -11.41 42.72 -11.02
N ASP A 80 -11.10 43.89 -10.44
CA ASP A 80 -9.81 44.16 -9.74
C ASP A 80 -9.44 43.18 -8.60
N GLY A 81 -8.13 42.91 -8.45
CA GLY A 81 -7.51 42.50 -7.18
C GLY A 81 -7.32 41.01 -6.89
N ASP A 82 -7.75 40.08 -7.74
CA ASP A 82 -7.68 38.65 -7.41
C ASP A 82 -6.46 37.93 -8.03
N GLN A 83 -5.53 37.45 -7.18
CA GLN A 83 -4.44 36.56 -7.60
C GLN A 83 -4.96 35.23 -8.19
N SER A 84 -6.22 34.87 -7.94
CA SER A 84 -6.88 33.69 -8.53
C SER A 84 -7.02 33.78 -10.06
N LYS A 85 -6.91 34.97 -10.66
CA LYS A 85 -6.94 35.14 -12.12
C LYS A 85 -5.82 34.41 -12.85
N PHE A 86 -4.69 34.22 -12.16
CA PHE A 86 -3.55 33.45 -12.67
C PHE A 86 -3.68 31.96 -12.39
N ARG A 87 -4.85 31.45 -12.00
CA ARG A 87 -5.10 30.01 -11.81
C ARG A 87 -6.25 29.49 -12.67
N ARG A 88 -6.65 30.24 -13.71
CA ARG A 88 -7.74 29.86 -14.61
C ARG A 88 -7.26 29.75 -16.04
N LYS A 89 -7.71 28.70 -16.73
CA LYS A 89 -7.61 28.50 -18.17
C LYS A 89 -9.02 28.37 -18.74
N PHE A 90 -9.15 28.75 -20.00
CA PHE A 90 -10.43 28.73 -20.70
C PHE A 90 -10.33 27.80 -21.91
N ALA A 91 -11.36 27.00 -22.13
CA ALA A 91 -11.48 26.15 -23.30
C ALA A 91 -12.78 26.49 -24.03
N LEU A 92 -12.71 26.59 -25.35
CA LEU A 92 -13.86 26.82 -26.22
C LEU A 92 -13.93 25.68 -27.24
N CYS A 93 -14.93 24.83 -27.09
CA CYS A 93 -15.19 23.72 -28.00
C CYS A 93 -16.29 24.10 -29.00
N LEU A 94 -15.94 24.12 -30.29
CA LEU A 94 -16.81 24.54 -31.39
C LEU A 94 -17.06 23.41 -32.39
N PHE A 95 -18.07 23.55 -33.26
CA PHE A 95 -18.36 22.54 -34.28
C PHE A 95 -17.25 22.41 -35.34
N GLY A 96 -16.67 23.53 -35.79
CA GLY A 96 -15.63 23.52 -36.82
C GLY A 96 -15.06 24.91 -37.15
N PRO A 97 -13.93 24.96 -37.89
CA PRO A 97 -13.23 26.21 -38.19
C PRO A 97 -14.00 27.15 -39.14
N ASP A 98 -14.85 26.58 -40.01
CA ASP A 98 -15.55 27.33 -41.06
C ASP A 98 -16.82 28.04 -40.57
N VAL A 99 -17.23 27.81 -39.32
CA VAL A 99 -18.44 28.42 -38.76
C VAL A 99 -18.28 29.94 -38.69
N GLN A 100 -19.29 30.68 -39.16
CA GLN A 100 -19.30 32.14 -39.09
C GLN A 100 -19.74 32.63 -37.70
N ILE A 101 -18.89 33.45 -37.09
CA ILE A 101 -19.17 34.18 -35.84
C ILE A 101 -20.04 35.41 -36.16
N LYS A 102 -19.58 36.19 -37.15
CA LYS A 102 -20.25 37.36 -37.73
C LYS A 102 -20.13 37.28 -39.25
N ARG A 103 -20.86 38.12 -39.97
CA ARG A 103 -20.74 38.24 -41.43
C ARG A 103 -19.30 38.62 -41.80
N GLY A 104 -18.58 37.69 -42.44
CA GLY A 104 -17.19 37.87 -42.84
C GLY A 104 -16.15 37.55 -41.76
N LEU A 105 -16.57 37.07 -40.58
CA LEU A 105 -15.69 36.62 -39.49
C LEU A 105 -15.97 35.16 -39.17
N ARG A 106 -14.97 34.30 -39.33
CA ARG A 106 -15.03 32.86 -39.09
C ARG A 106 -14.23 32.47 -37.84
N VAL A 107 -14.47 31.25 -37.36
CA VAL A 107 -13.79 30.67 -36.20
C VAL A 107 -12.29 30.47 -36.45
N ASP A 108 -11.87 30.12 -37.66
CA ASP A 108 -10.45 30.04 -38.04
C ASP A 108 -9.68 31.36 -37.81
N HIS A 109 -10.29 32.51 -38.08
CA HIS A 109 -9.69 33.83 -37.82
C HIS A 109 -9.49 34.04 -36.31
N LEU A 110 -10.46 33.64 -35.48
CA LEU A 110 -10.33 33.71 -34.03
C LEU A 110 -9.26 32.73 -33.51
N LEU A 111 -9.21 31.52 -34.07
CA LEU A 111 -8.22 30.50 -33.74
C LEU A 111 -6.79 31.00 -34.03
N GLU A 112 -6.58 31.65 -35.18
CA GLU A 112 -5.27 32.24 -35.52
C GLU A 112 -4.85 33.28 -34.48
N ILE A 113 -5.74 34.22 -34.14
CA ILE A 113 -5.45 35.27 -33.15
C ILE A 113 -5.21 34.69 -31.76
N ALA A 114 -6.03 33.74 -31.32
CA ALA A 114 -5.83 33.07 -30.03
C ALA A 114 -4.48 32.33 -29.98
N GLY A 115 -4.12 31.60 -31.04
CA GLY A 115 -2.85 30.91 -31.17
C GLY A 115 -1.65 31.87 -31.10
N LEU A 116 -1.75 33.05 -31.73
CA LEU A 116 -0.73 34.09 -31.63
C LEU A 116 -0.59 34.60 -30.19
N CYS A 117 -1.69 34.86 -29.48
CA CYS A 117 -1.66 35.30 -28.09
C CYS A 117 -1.09 34.25 -27.12
N SER A 118 -1.17 32.96 -27.46
CA SER A 118 -0.61 31.88 -26.62
C SER A 118 0.92 31.77 -26.70
N HIS A 119 1.57 32.39 -27.69
CA HIS A 119 3.03 32.35 -27.83
C HIS A 119 3.73 33.34 -26.88
N GLU A 120 4.70 32.85 -26.11
CA GLU A 120 5.47 33.68 -25.14
C GLU A 120 6.20 34.88 -25.77
N SER A 121 6.55 34.77 -27.06
CA SER A 121 7.25 35.83 -27.80
C SER A 121 6.32 36.93 -28.32
N THR A 122 5.01 36.70 -28.36
CA THR A 122 4.06 37.66 -28.92
C THR A 122 3.86 38.81 -27.94
N LYS A 123 3.97 40.04 -28.45
CA LYS A 123 3.65 41.25 -27.68
C LYS A 123 2.41 41.90 -28.26
N TRP A 124 1.50 42.37 -27.41
CA TRP A 124 0.25 43.00 -27.86
C TRP A 124 0.49 44.20 -28.79
N GLN A 125 1.62 44.93 -28.63
CA GLN A 125 1.98 46.04 -29.53
C GLN A 125 2.14 45.55 -30.98
N GLN A 126 2.75 44.39 -31.19
CA GLN A 126 2.95 43.83 -32.53
C GLN A 126 1.63 43.37 -33.17
N MET A 127 0.64 42.98 -32.35
CA MET A 127 -0.70 42.67 -32.84
C MET A 127 -1.43 43.93 -33.31
N SER A 128 -1.23 45.06 -32.64
CA SER A 128 -1.85 46.34 -33.02
C SER A 128 -1.37 46.90 -34.36
N GLU A 129 -0.22 46.43 -34.86
CA GLU A 129 0.37 46.84 -36.14
C GLU A 129 -0.12 45.97 -37.33
N ARG A 130 -0.89 44.91 -37.07
CA ARG A 130 -1.44 44.04 -38.12
C ARG A 130 -2.71 44.66 -38.73
N HIS A 131 -2.60 45.07 -39.98
CA HIS A 131 -3.70 45.62 -40.78
C HIS A 131 -4.21 44.62 -41.83
N ASP A 132 -4.53 43.41 -41.38
CA ASP A 132 -5.20 42.41 -42.21
C ASP A 132 -6.70 42.32 -41.84
N GLY A 133 -7.55 42.12 -42.86
CA GLY A 133 -9.00 42.11 -42.69
C GLY A 133 -9.51 41.14 -41.60
N PRO A 134 -8.98 39.90 -41.50
CA PRO A 134 -9.30 38.97 -40.41
C PRO A 134 -8.97 39.51 -39.01
N THR A 135 -7.75 40.03 -38.81
CA THR A 135 -7.28 40.57 -37.52
C THR A 135 -8.14 41.76 -37.08
N GLU A 136 -8.42 42.68 -38.00
CA GLU A 136 -9.29 43.82 -37.74
C GLU A 136 -10.73 43.39 -37.44
N ALA A 137 -11.24 42.36 -38.13
CA ALA A 137 -12.58 41.83 -37.86
C ALA A 137 -12.68 41.20 -36.46
N VAL A 138 -11.66 40.44 -36.02
CA VAL A 138 -11.61 39.87 -34.66
C VAL A 138 -11.55 40.98 -33.61
N PHE A 139 -10.67 41.97 -33.80
CA PHE A 139 -10.55 43.11 -32.88
C PHE A 139 -11.87 43.87 -32.74
N ASN A 140 -12.47 44.25 -33.87
CA ASN A 140 -13.73 44.99 -33.90
C ASN A 140 -14.86 44.21 -33.23
N TRP A 141 -14.91 42.90 -33.46
CA TRP A 141 -15.88 42.02 -32.82
C TRP A 141 -15.70 41.98 -31.30
N LEU A 142 -14.51 41.63 -30.81
CA LEU A 142 -14.21 41.54 -29.38
C LEU A 142 -14.43 42.88 -28.68
N ASN A 143 -14.03 43.99 -29.31
CA ASN A 143 -14.16 45.32 -28.74
C ASN A 143 -15.62 45.80 -28.66
N THR A 144 -16.36 45.69 -29.76
CA THR A 144 -17.70 46.32 -29.86
C THR A 144 -18.85 45.42 -29.45
N TRP A 145 -18.71 44.09 -29.58
CA TRP A 145 -19.73 43.12 -29.15
C TRP A 145 -19.44 42.50 -27.79
N CYS A 146 -18.17 42.24 -27.48
CA CYS A 146 -17.77 41.47 -26.30
C CYS A 146 -17.10 42.31 -25.21
N GLY A 147 -17.05 43.63 -25.33
CA GLY A 147 -16.63 44.53 -24.24
C GLY A 147 -15.13 44.56 -23.93
N PHE A 148 -14.27 43.98 -24.78
CA PHE A 148 -12.82 44.10 -24.62
C PHE A 148 -12.34 45.53 -24.87
N ARG A 149 -11.42 46.04 -24.05
CA ARG A 149 -10.98 47.45 -24.12
C ARG A 149 -10.04 47.72 -25.28
N ASP A 150 -9.00 46.91 -25.41
CA ASP A 150 -7.87 47.11 -26.31
C ASP A 150 -7.12 45.79 -26.57
N TRP A 151 -6.04 45.87 -27.35
CA TRP A 151 -5.18 44.73 -27.64
C TRP A 151 -4.48 44.14 -26.42
N GLU A 152 -4.19 44.95 -25.40
CA GLU A 152 -3.59 44.45 -24.15
C GLU A 152 -4.58 43.53 -23.41
N HIS A 153 -5.84 43.97 -23.28
CA HIS A 153 -6.91 43.19 -22.70
C HIS A 153 -7.19 41.91 -23.51
N ILE A 154 -7.28 42.02 -24.84
CA ILE A 154 -7.48 40.86 -25.73
C ILE A 154 -6.34 39.84 -25.58
N HIS A 155 -5.09 40.30 -25.63
CA HIS A 155 -3.91 39.44 -25.48
C HIS A 155 -3.89 38.74 -24.12
N PHE A 156 -4.20 39.46 -23.04
CA PHE A 156 -4.28 38.88 -21.71
C PHE A 156 -5.29 37.74 -21.64
N VAL A 157 -6.52 37.92 -22.14
CA VAL A 157 -7.54 36.87 -22.06
C VAL A 157 -7.26 35.73 -23.03
N LEU A 158 -7.01 36.03 -24.31
CA LEU A 158 -6.85 35.00 -25.34
C LEU A 158 -5.59 34.15 -25.15
N SER A 159 -4.54 34.67 -24.49
CA SER A 159 -3.37 33.85 -24.11
C SER A 159 -3.73 32.66 -23.19
N ARG A 160 -4.91 32.70 -22.56
CA ARG A 160 -5.44 31.65 -21.67
C ARG A 160 -6.60 30.86 -22.28
N VAL A 161 -7.04 31.20 -23.48
CA VAL A 161 -8.13 30.52 -24.19
C VAL A 161 -7.54 29.51 -25.17
N SER A 162 -7.93 28.24 -25.00
CA SER A 162 -7.70 27.20 -25.99
C SER A 162 -8.97 26.96 -26.80
N ILE A 163 -8.84 26.81 -28.12
CA ILE A 163 -9.97 26.55 -29.01
C ILE A 163 -9.81 25.16 -29.60
N SER A 164 -10.83 24.33 -29.46
CA SER A 164 -10.87 22.95 -29.96
C SER A 164 -12.16 22.71 -30.74
N PHE A 165 -12.18 21.62 -31.51
CA PHE A 165 -13.32 21.27 -32.35
C PHE A 165 -13.91 19.94 -31.90
N ALA A 166 -15.23 19.92 -31.73
CA ALA A 166 -15.97 18.71 -31.39
C ALA A 166 -15.88 17.70 -32.54
N LEU A 167 -15.68 16.43 -32.20
CA LEU A 167 -15.85 15.33 -33.16
C LEU A 167 -17.32 15.24 -33.55
N ALA A 168 -17.59 14.80 -34.79
CA ALA A 168 -18.94 14.41 -35.18
C ALA A 168 -19.49 13.33 -34.21
N GLU A 169 -20.78 13.37 -33.89
CA GLU A 169 -21.38 12.52 -32.83
C GLU A 169 -21.12 11.02 -33.04
N ASN A 170 -21.08 10.58 -34.30
CA ASN A 170 -20.75 9.20 -34.67
C ASN A 170 -19.29 8.78 -34.37
N ASN A 171 -18.38 9.75 -34.24
CA ASN A 171 -16.97 9.51 -33.90
C ASN A 171 -16.70 9.69 -32.39
N LEU A 172 -17.58 10.41 -31.67
CA LEU A 172 -17.42 10.65 -30.24
C LEU A 172 -17.55 9.35 -29.44
N ASP A 173 -18.54 8.53 -29.77
CA ASP A 173 -18.79 7.24 -29.13
C ASP A 173 -17.58 6.30 -29.26
N ALA A 174 -17.05 6.17 -30.47
CA ALA A 174 -15.88 5.35 -30.74
C ALA A 174 -14.63 5.87 -29.99
N GLU A 175 -14.48 7.19 -29.86
CA GLU A 175 -13.36 7.79 -29.13
C GLU A 175 -13.47 7.59 -27.62
N ILE A 176 -14.68 7.72 -27.04
CA ILE A 176 -14.94 7.41 -25.63
C ILE A 176 -14.61 5.94 -25.36
N GLU A 177 -15.09 5.02 -26.18
CA GLU A 177 -14.81 3.59 -26.04
C GLU A 177 -13.31 3.30 -26.20
N ARG A 178 -12.63 3.94 -27.14
CA ARG A 178 -11.18 3.83 -27.32
C ARG A 178 -10.40 4.31 -26.10
N MET A 179 -10.85 5.37 -25.44
CA MET A 179 -10.25 5.88 -24.20
C MET A 179 -10.51 4.93 -23.02
N LEU A 180 -11.75 4.45 -22.86
CA LEU A 180 -12.13 3.51 -21.79
C LEU A 180 -11.45 2.14 -21.95
N ALA A 181 -11.22 1.68 -23.18
CA ALA A 181 -10.57 0.39 -23.48
C ALA A 181 -9.15 0.26 -22.89
N ARG A 182 -8.53 1.38 -22.50
CA ARG A 182 -7.24 1.37 -21.81
C ARG A 182 -7.31 0.79 -20.40
N TYR A 183 -8.46 0.90 -19.73
CA TYR A 183 -8.60 0.63 -18.30
C TYR A 183 -9.74 -0.32 -17.95
N PHE A 184 -10.71 -0.50 -18.85
CA PHE A 184 -11.91 -1.29 -18.60
C PHE A 184 -12.02 -2.45 -19.60
N ASP A 185 -12.55 -3.59 -19.15
CA ASP A 185 -12.77 -4.76 -20.02
C ASP A 185 -14.05 -4.62 -20.84
N ASP A 186 -15.19 -4.37 -20.17
CA ASP A 186 -16.47 -4.09 -20.82
C ASP A 186 -16.64 -2.58 -21.00
N THR A 187 -16.09 -2.05 -22.09
CA THR A 187 -16.11 -0.61 -22.39
C THR A 187 -17.52 -0.07 -22.63
N GLY A 188 -18.42 -0.89 -23.17
CA GLY A 188 -19.82 -0.51 -23.40
C GLY A 188 -20.57 -0.33 -22.08
N ALA A 189 -20.46 -1.31 -21.18
CA ALA A 189 -21.05 -1.22 -19.85
C ALA A 189 -20.42 -0.09 -19.01
N ALA A 190 -19.09 0.05 -19.06
CA ALA A 190 -18.39 1.13 -18.37
C ALA A 190 -18.83 2.52 -18.88
N ARG A 191 -19.01 2.68 -20.20
CA ARG A 191 -19.55 3.91 -20.79
C ARG A 191 -20.98 4.19 -20.32
N ALA A 192 -21.85 3.18 -20.34
CA ALA A 192 -23.24 3.34 -19.90
C ALA A 192 -23.32 3.74 -18.42
N ALA A 193 -22.52 3.09 -17.56
CA ALA A 193 -22.40 3.43 -16.15
C ALA A 193 -21.84 4.84 -15.94
N LEU A 194 -20.80 5.23 -16.68
CA LEU A 194 -20.22 6.57 -16.65
C LEU A 194 -21.26 7.64 -16.98
N LEU A 195 -22.00 7.48 -18.09
CA LEU A 195 -23.01 8.46 -18.50
C LEU A 195 -24.14 8.54 -17.48
N THR A 196 -24.62 7.40 -16.99
CA THR A 196 -25.67 7.34 -15.95
C THR A 196 -25.23 8.10 -14.70
N TYR A 197 -24.02 7.82 -14.21
CA TYR A 197 -23.45 8.49 -13.05
C TYR A 197 -23.29 10.01 -13.28
N MET A 198 -22.83 10.43 -14.46
CA MET A 198 -22.71 11.85 -14.79
C MET A 198 -24.07 12.56 -14.76
N PHE A 199 -25.12 11.97 -15.33
CA PHE A 199 -26.48 12.52 -15.27
C PHE A 199 -27.05 12.55 -13.85
N ASP A 200 -26.82 11.50 -13.06
CA ASP A 200 -27.31 11.42 -11.69
C ASP A 200 -26.61 12.39 -10.72
N GLN A 201 -25.37 12.78 -11.03
CA GLN A 201 -24.56 13.70 -10.23
C GLN A 201 -24.53 15.13 -10.79
N GLU A 202 -25.24 15.41 -11.88
CA GLU A 202 -25.33 16.75 -12.45
C GLU A 202 -26.05 17.68 -11.47
N SER A 203 -25.33 18.68 -10.99
CA SER A 203 -25.84 19.68 -10.05
C SER A 203 -25.11 20.99 -10.23
N ASP A 204 -25.84 22.09 -10.02
CA ASP A 204 -25.35 23.46 -9.92
C ASP A 204 -24.46 23.69 -8.67
N VAL A 205 -24.55 22.82 -7.65
CA VAL A 205 -23.81 22.94 -6.38
C VAL A 205 -22.86 21.78 -6.09
N GLY A 206 -22.91 20.68 -6.86
CA GLY A 206 -22.08 19.48 -6.67
C GLY A 206 -21.06 19.25 -7.79
N ALA A 207 -19.87 18.75 -7.45
CA ALA A 207 -18.85 18.37 -8.42
C ALA A 207 -18.62 16.87 -8.40
N ILE A 208 -18.46 16.27 -9.58
CA ILE A 208 -18.03 14.88 -9.73
C ILE A 208 -16.59 14.75 -9.29
N GLN A 209 -16.37 13.91 -8.28
CA GLN A 209 -15.06 13.62 -7.72
C GLN A 209 -14.41 12.44 -8.45
N SER A 210 -13.12 12.56 -8.77
CA SER A 210 -12.36 11.48 -9.44
C SER A 210 -12.46 10.14 -8.70
N ARG A 211 -12.38 10.14 -7.36
CA ARG A 211 -12.44 8.92 -6.53
C ARG A 211 -13.82 8.28 -6.60
N ALA A 212 -14.88 9.07 -6.44
CA ALA A 212 -16.26 8.58 -6.48
C ALA A 212 -16.60 8.00 -7.87
N LEU A 213 -16.12 8.67 -8.93
CA LEU A 213 -16.24 8.17 -10.30
C LEU A 213 -15.56 6.80 -10.48
N LEU A 214 -14.31 6.67 -10.02
CA LEU A 214 -13.56 5.42 -10.13
C LEU A 214 -14.18 4.30 -9.27
N GLN A 215 -14.73 4.63 -8.10
CA GLN A 215 -15.48 3.70 -7.27
C GLN A 215 -16.70 3.15 -8.02
N HIS A 216 -17.49 4.02 -8.66
CA HIS A 216 -18.66 3.63 -9.44
C HIS A 216 -18.30 2.70 -10.62
N LEU A 217 -17.14 2.93 -11.25
CA LEU A 217 -16.66 2.13 -12.38
C LEU A 217 -15.79 0.93 -11.97
N SER A 218 -15.53 0.73 -10.68
CA SER A 218 -14.51 -0.22 -10.20
C SER A 218 -14.76 -1.67 -10.58
N CYS A 219 -16.01 -2.08 -10.78
CA CYS A 219 -16.36 -3.44 -11.21
C CYS A 219 -16.00 -3.76 -12.67
N PHE A 220 -15.75 -2.74 -13.49
CA PHE A 220 -15.36 -2.89 -14.89
C PHE A 220 -13.84 -2.80 -15.10
N LEU A 221 -13.09 -2.45 -14.05
CA LEU A 221 -11.64 -2.26 -14.14
C LEU A 221 -10.95 -3.55 -14.54
N ARG A 222 -10.01 -3.41 -15.48
CA ARG A 222 -9.11 -4.48 -15.91
C ARG A 222 -8.28 -5.01 -14.74
N PRO A 223 -8.09 -6.34 -14.61
CA PRO A 223 -7.22 -6.92 -13.60
C PRO A 223 -5.75 -6.46 -13.69
N GLU A 224 -5.29 -5.99 -14.86
CA GLU A 224 -3.92 -5.49 -15.07
C GLU A 224 -3.72 -4.06 -14.55
N VAL A 225 -4.82 -3.33 -14.28
CA VAL A 225 -4.75 -2.00 -13.72
C VAL A 225 -4.32 -2.09 -12.27
N ALA A 226 -3.13 -1.56 -11.98
CA ALA A 226 -2.54 -1.71 -10.68
C ALA A 226 -3.29 -0.94 -9.58
N SER A 227 -3.64 -1.64 -8.50
CA SER A 227 -4.04 -1.00 -7.25
C SER A 227 -2.79 -0.46 -6.54
N TRP A 228 -2.88 0.73 -5.94
CA TRP A 228 -1.73 1.34 -5.30
C TRP A 228 -2.07 2.14 -4.05
N THR A 229 -1.11 2.28 -3.13
CA THR A 229 -1.20 3.22 -2.00
C THR A 229 0.13 3.96 -1.87
N GLN A 230 0.07 5.25 -1.55
CA GLN A 230 1.20 6.11 -1.29
C GLN A 230 1.13 6.72 0.10
N TYR A 231 2.20 6.52 0.87
CA TYR A 231 2.50 7.27 2.09
C TYR A 231 3.54 8.32 1.75
N LYS A 232 3.19 9.60 1.90
CA LYS A 232 4.09 10.72 1.64
C LYS A 232 4.23 11.62 2.87
N LYS A 233 5.46 11.87 3.30
CA LYS A 233 5.79 12.82 4.36
C LYS A 233 6.12 14.19 3.76
N SER A 234 5.42 15.24 4.19
CA SER A 234 5.71 16.60 3.78
C SER A 234 6.99 17.12 4.46
N ASN A 235 7.91 17.66 3.66
CA ASN A 235 9.17 18.24 4.15
C ASN A 235 8.97 19.51 4.98
N GLN A 236 7.85 20.22 4.79
CA GLN A 236 7.62 21.54 5.38
C GLN A 236 6.85 21.49 6.71
N ILE A 237 5.90 20.56 6.86
CA ILE A 237 4.91 20.59 7.95
C ILE A 237 4.97 19.33 8.84
N SER A 238 5.91 18.39 8.56
CA SER A 238 5.99 17.08 9.24
C SER A 238 4.65 16.31 9.28
N THR A 239 3.76 16.60 8.34
CA THR A 239 2.49 15.90 8.13
C THR A 239 2.70 14.71 7.19
N TRP A 240 1.86 13.69 7.37
CA TRP A 240 1.78 12.58 6.42
C TRP A 240 0.54 12.73 5.55
N THR A 241 0.64 12.26 4.33
CA THR A 241 -0.48 12.17 3.39
C THR A 241 -0.59 10.74 2.91
N VAL A 242 -1.82 10.23 2.85
CA VAL A 242 -2.14 8.88 2.39
C VAL A 242 -3.10 9.00 1.22
N SER A 243 -2.81 8.29 0.13
CA SER A 243 -3.55 8.34 -1.13
C SER A 243 -3.42 7.03 -1.87
N GLY A 244 -4.38 6.68 -2.73
CA GLY A 244 -4.36 5.41 -3.40
C GLY A 244 -5.71 4.93 -3.88
N THR A 245 -5.75 3.67 -4.27
CA THR A 245 -6.91 2.96 -4.83
C THR A 245 -7.21 1.62 -4.12
N HIS A 246 -6.52 1.26 -3.04
CA HIS A 246 -6.84 0.02 -2.32
C HIS A 246 -8.15 0.14 -1.53
N GLY A 247 -8.45 1.31 -0.97
CA GLY A 247 -9.70 1.60 -0.23
C GLY A 247 -10.75 2.31 -1.09
N LEU A 248 -10.89 1.95 -2.38
CA LEU A 248 -11.82 2.66 -3.29
C LEU A 248 -13.29 2.59 -2.87
N ARG A 249 -13.67 1.57 -2.10
CA ARG A 249 -15.07 1.30 -1.76
C ARG A 249 -15.52 1.96 -0.45
N ASP A 250 -14.57 2.46 0.34
CA ASP A 250 -14.80 2.91 1.70
C ASP A 250 -14.92 4.44 1.77
N GLU A 251 -15.68 4.91 2.76
CA GLU A 251 -15.88 6.35 3.02
C GLU A 251 -14.57 7.03 3.41
N THR A 252 -13.68 6.30 4.08
CA THR A 252 -12.34 6.76 4.45
C THR A 252 -11.34 6.35 3.38
N ALA A 253 -10.79 7.32 2.67
CA ALA A 253 -9.79 7.05 1.65
C ALA A 253 -8.57 6.31 2.23
N GLU A 254 -8.29 5.12 1.70
CA GLU A 254 -7.16 4.27 2.08
C GLU A 254 -7.13 3.99 3.60
N ALA A 255 -8.18 3.37 4.13
CA ALA A 255 -8.13 2.91 5.51
C ALA A 255 -7.03 1.82 5.69
N PRO A 256 -6.36 1.76 6.85
CA PRO A 256 -5.25 0.83 7.08
C PRO A 256 -5.56 -0.64 6.77
N ILE A 257 -6.79 -1.09 7.05
CA ILE A 257 -7.21 -2.47 6.78
C ILE A 257 -7.28 -2.77 5.28
N ASP A 258 -7.77 -1.84 4.47
CA ASP A 258 -7.89 -2.00 3.01
C ASP A 258 -6.52 -1.96 2.35
N VAL A 259 -5.64 -1.08 2.85
CA VAL A 259 -4.24 -1.00 2.40
C VAL A 259 -3.50 -2.30 2.66
N VAL A 260 -3.57 -2.82 3.90
CA VAL A 260 -2.86 -4.05 4.27
C VAL A 260 -3.45 -5.26 3.56
N THR A 261 -4.77 -5.41 3.55
CA THR A 261 -5.45 -6.50 2.83
C THR A 261 -5.10 -6.42 1.34
N GLY A 262 -5.21 -5.23 0.76
CA GLY A 262 -4.84 -4.94 -0.62
C GLY A 262 -3.40 -5.34 -0.95
N LEU A 263 -2.43 -5.06 -0.08
CA LEU A 263 -1.01 -5.33 -0.36
C LEU A 263 -0.53 -6.74 0.02
N TRP A 264 -1.10 -7.36 1.06
CA TRP A 264 -0.66 -8.66 1.59
C TRP A 264 -1.52 -9.86 1.16
N ASP A 265 -2.69 -9.61 0.56
CA ASP A 265 -3.53 -10.65 -0.03
C ASP A 265 -2.86 -11.32 -1.24
N GLN A 266 -3.22 -12.58 -1.50
CA GLN A 266 -2.66 -13.42 -2.57
C GLN A 266 -3.44 -13.33 -3.89
N GLY A 267 -4.63 -12.71 -3.92
CA GLY A 267 -5.54 -12.79 -5.06
C GLY A 267 -5.25 -11.86 -6.24
N ALA A 268 -4.84 -10.62 -5.98
CA ALA A 268 -4.68 -9.60 -7.04
C ALA A 268 -3.25 -9.54 -7.61
N LYS A 269 -3.15 -9.45 -8.95
CA LYS A 269 -1.90 -9.21 -9.68
C LYS A 269 -1.69 -7.70 -9.82
N HIS A 270 -0.44 -7.25 -9.75
CA HIS A 270 -0.03 -5.84 -9.93
C HIS A 270 -0.52 -4.90 -8.83
N LYS A 271 0.16 -4.95 -7.68
CA LYS A 271 -0.06 -4.04 -6.56
C LYS A 271 1.14 -3.11 -6.40
N VAL A 272 0.94 -1.88 -5.93
CA VAL A 272 2.05 -0.94 -5.73
C VAL A 272 1.97 -0.24 -4.38
N LEU A 273 3.03 -0.36 -3.58
CA LEU A 273 3.24 0.49 -2.41
C LEU A 273 4.25 1.59 -2.77
N ARG A 274 3.89 2.85 -2.53
CA ARG A 274 4.77 4.02 -2.72
C ARG A 274 5.10 4.65 -1.37
N LEU A 275 6.37 4.91 -1.12
CA LEU A 275 6.84 5.56 0.10
C LEU A 275 7.72 6.76 -0.26
N VAL A 276 7.17 7.96 -0.04
CA VAL A 276 7.84 9.23 -0.30
C VAL A 276 8.12 9.91 1.02
N ALA A 277 9.21 9.54 1.68
CA ALA A 277 9.62 10.16 2.92
C ALA A 277 11.16 10.22 2.99
N PRO A 278 11.75 11.39 3.31
CA PRO A 278 13.18 11.47 3.54
C PRO A 278 13.51 10.63 4.77
N HIS A 279 14.33 9.60 4.60
CA HIS A 279 14.80 8.83 5.74
C HIS A 279 16.01 9.55 6.36
N ASN A 280 15.75 10.41 7.34
CA ASN A 280 16.81 10.91 8.22
C ASN A 280 17.09 9.82 9.25
N SER A 281 18.35 9.46 9.48
CA SER A 281 18.76 8.47 10.47
C SER A 281 18.32 8.92 11.88
N VAL A 282 17.16 8.46 12.34
CA VAL A 282 16.63 8.79 13.66
C VAL A 282 16.04 7.52 14.27
N ASP A 283 16.47 7.22 15.49
CA ASP A 283 16.01 6.19 16.42
C ASP A 283 14.78 5.39 15.98
N ALA A 284 14.99 4.10 15.68
CA ALA A 284 13.94 3.12 15.42
C ALA A 284 12.89 3.02 16.54
N THR A 285 13.18 3.58 17.73
CA THR A 285 12.31 3.58 18.92
C THR A 285 11.26 4.71 18.92
N LYS A 286 11.34 5.71 18.02
CA LYS A 286 10.44 6.89 18.02
C LYS A 286 9.55 7.04 16.78
N LEU A 287 9.66 6.14 15.80
CA LEU A 287 8.97 6.27 14.50
C LEU A 287 7.82 5.26 14.36
N ALA A 288 6.68 5.49 15.01
CA ALA A 288 5.55 4.55 14.95
C ALA A 288 5.08 4.27 13.50
N LEU A 289 4.79 5.32 12.71
CA LEU A 289 4.27 5.16 11.35
C LEU A 289 5.32 4.67 10.33
N PRO A 290 6.53 5.24 10.25
CA PRO A 290 7.58 4.69 9.39
C PRO A 290 7.91 3.22 9.68
N HIS A 291 7.90 2.82 10.95
CA HIS A 291 8.14 1.43 11.33
C HIS A 291 7.01 0.50 10.85
N ALA A 292 5.74 0.92 10.99
CA ALA A 292 4.60 0.17 10.48
C ALA A 292 4.64 0.03 8.95
N VAL A 293 4.93 1.12 8.23
CA VAL A 293 5.06 1.10 6.76
C VAL A 293 6.28 0.26 6.32
N LEU A 294 7.38 0.30 7.08
CA LEU A 294 8.56 -0.52 6.82
C LEU A 294 8.25 -2.02 6.96
N ARG A 295 7.57 -2.43 8.04
CA ARG A 295 7.08 -3.81 8.22
C ARG A 295 6.23 -4.24 7.02
N MET A 296 5.28 -3.40 6.61
CA MET A 296 4.43 -3.65 5.45
C MET A 296 5.25 -3.85 4.17
N ALA A 297 6.24 -2.98 3.92
CA ALA A 297 7.10 -3.00 2.73
C ALA A 297 8.07 -4.20 2.67
N ILE A 298 8.56 -4.66 3.82
CA ILE A 298 9.45 -5.82 3.92
C ILE A 298 8.75 -7.10 3.47
N HIS A 299 7.46 -7.25 3.84
CA HIS A 299 6.71 -8.47 3.65
C HIS A 299 5.81 -8.51 2.41
N LEU A 300 6.01 -7.59 1.46
CA LEU A 300 5.32 -7.67 0.16
C LEU A 300 5.65 -8.98 -0.55
N LYS A 301 4.63 -9.62 -1.14
CA LYS A 301 4.73 -10.87 -1.90
C LYS A 301 4.95 -10.62 -3.40
N GLY A 302 5.22 -11.70 -4.14
CA GLY A 302 5.37 -11.65 -5.60
C GLY A 302 4.12 -11.06 -6.28
N GLY A 303 4.33 -10.18 -7.25
CA GLY A 303 3.26 -9.43 -7.91
C GLY A 303 3.00 -8.03 -7.32
N THR A 304 3.64 -7.69 -6.21
CA THR A 304 3.60 -6.35 -5.61
C THR A 304 4.94 -5.62 -5.82
N GLN A 305 4.88 -4.36 -6.24
CA GLN A 305 6.03 -3.46 -6.36
C GLN A 305 6.12 -2.54 -5.15
N CYS A 306 7.34 -2.27 -4.69
CA CYS A 306 7.61 -1.24 -3.70
C CYS A 306 8.46 -0.13 -4.33
N LEU A 307 7.93 1.07 -4.35
CA LEU A 307 8.54 2.26 -4.92
C LEU A 307 8.89 3.20 -3.76
N ILE A 308 10.17 3.42 -3.50
CA ILE A 308 10.64 4.16 -2.32
C ILE A 308 11.61 5.25 -2.73
N THR A 309 11.49 6.43 -2.14
CA THR A 309 12.48 7.50 -2.25
C THR A 309 13.63 7.24 -1.26
N GLY A 310 14.87 7.16 -1.76
CA GLY A 310 16.04 6.79 -0.97
C GLY A 310 16.07 5.31 -0.59
N ALA A 311 15.77 4.41 -1.54
CA ALA A 311 15.59 2.98 -1.29
C ALA A 311 16.79 2.31 -0.60
N GLU A 312 18.02 2.75 -0.90
CA GLU A 312 19.24 2.26 -0.24
C GLU A 312 19.28 2.59 1.25
N ALA A 313 18.91 3.81 1.64
CA ALA A 313 18.88 4.22 3.05
C ALA A 313 17.86 3.38 3.83
N TRP A 314 16.68 3.14 3.25
CA TRP A 314 15.66 2.26 3.83
C TRP A 314 16.16 0.82 3.99
N ARG A 315 16.88 0.27 3.00
CA ARG A 315 17.46 -1.07 3.10
C ARG A 315 18.48 -1.17 4.22
N ASN A 316 19.35 -0.17 4.36
CA ASN A 316 20.34 -0.12 5.43
C ASN A 316 19.69 -0.09 6.82
N VAL A 317 18.57 0.63 6.95
CA VAL A 317 17.78 0.67 8.20
C VAL A 317 17.13 -0.67 8.48
N ALA A 318 16.51 -1.29 7.48
CA ALA A 318 15.94 -2.63 7.61
C ALA A 318 17.01 -3.65 8.02
N ALA A 319 18.17 -3.65 7.36
CA ALA A 319 19.29 -4.53 7.67
C ALA A 319 19.82 -4.30 9.10
N SER A 320 19.96 -3.04 9.52
CA SER A 320 20.38 -2.71 10.88
C SER A 320 19.37 -3.15 11.94
N ALA A 321 18.07 -2.97 11.68
CA ALA A 321 17.01 -3.32 12.62
C ALA A 321 16.77 -4.84 12.72
N LEU A 322 17.03 -5.57 11.63
CA LEU A 322 16.80 -7.02 11.53
C LEU A 322 18.07 -7.86 11.75
N GLY A 323 19.26 -7.25 11.74
CA GLY A 323 20.54 -7.95 11.66
C GLY A 323 20.73 -8.71 10.35
N ASP A 324 20.25 -8.12 9.25
CA ASP A 324 20.35 -8.64 7.87
C ASP A 324 19.58 -9.95 7.60
N THR A 325 18.59 -10.31 8.43
CA THR A 325 17.76 -11.51 8.21
C THR A 325 16.33 -11.40 8.74
N LEU A 326 15.36 -11.95 7.99
CA LEU A 326 13.98 -12.17 8.46
C LEU A 326 13.82 -13.51 9.17
N GLY A 327 14.84 -14.35 9.12
CA GLY A 327 14.89 -15.64 9.78
C GLY A 327 14.79 -16.85 8.87
N ASN A 328 14.57 -16.67 7.56
CA ASN A 328 14.36 -17.78 6.64
C ASN A 328 15.61 -18.05 5.80
N ALA A 329 16.07 -17.04 5.05
CA ALA A 329 17.19 -17.16 4.13
C ALA A 329 18.26 -16.11 4.40
N THR A 330 19.45 -16.35 3.86
CA THR A 330 20.58 -15.44 3.98
C THR A 330 20.41 -14.16 3.14
N SER A 331 19.48 -14.16 2.18
CA SER A 331 19.23 -13.03 1.28
C SER A 331 17.92 -12.29 1.57
N ASP A 332 17.28 -12.57 2.71
CA ASP A 332 15.97 -12.04 3.10
C ASP A 332 15.85 -10.50 2.98
N VAL A 333 16.91 -9.77 3.35
CA VAL A 333 16.96 -8.31 3.34
C VAL A 333 17.66 -7.75 2.10
N SER A 334 18.72 -8.41 1.61
CA SER A 334 19.45 -7.97 0.41
C SER A 334 18.58 -8.00 -0.85
N ASP A 335 17.67 -8.97 -0.94
CA ASP A 335 16.85 -9.20 -2.14
C ASP A 335 15.52 -8.47 -2.09
N LEU A 336 15.35 -7.49 -1.19
CA LEU A 336 14.15 -6.67 -1.13
C LEU A 336 13.97 -5.92 -2.47
N PRO A 337 12.86 -6.15 -3.21
CA PRO A 337 12.65 -5.63 -4.56
C PRO A 337 12.15 -4.17 -4.54
N TRP A 338 12.82 -3.33 -3.75
CA TRP A 338 12.49 -1.92 -3.60
C TRP A 338 13.14 -1.11 -4.72
N LEU A 339 12.33 -0.41 -5.50
CA LEU A 339 12.81 0.41 -6.61
C LEU A 339 12.85 1.88 -6.18
N GLU A 340 13.86 2.59 -6.67
CA GLU A 340 13.94 4.03 -6.46
C GLU A 340 12.78 4.72 -7.18
N PHE A 341 12.14 5.67 -6.51
CA PHE A 341 10.97 6.35 -7.02
C PHE A 341 11.15 7.87 -6.99
N PRO A 342 11.15 8.55 -8.15
CA PRO A 342 11.09 10.00 -8.17
C PRO A 342 9.76 10.43 -7.56
N GLU A 343 9.80 11.41 -6.65
CA GLU A 343 8.62 11.94 -5.98
C GLU A 343 7.51 12.32 -6.98
N GLN A 344 6.27 11.91 -6.69
CA GLN A 344 5.09 12.24 -7.49
C GLN A 344 3.97 12.84 -6.64
N SER A 345 3.22 13.76 -7.23
CA SER A 345 2.02 14.33 -6.63
C SER A 345 0.89 13.32 -6.71
N ALA A 346 0.25 13.04 -5.57
CA ALA A 346 -0.92 12.18 -5.53
C ALA A 346 -2.21 12.98 -5.66
N VAL A 347 -3.20 12.35 -6.28
CA VAL A 347 -4.58 12.84 -6.39
C VAL A 347 -5.42 12.16 -5.30
N SER A 348 -6.35 12.91 -4.69
CA SER A 348 -7.27 12.43 -3.64
C SER A 348 -6.51 11.85 -2.43
N MET A 349 -6.13 12.72 -1.50
CA MET A 349 -5.32 12.37 -0.33
C MET A 349 -6.04 12.75 0.97
N ARG A 350 -5.89 11.89 1.99
CA ARG A 350 -6.15 12.28 3.38
C ARG A 350 -4.85 12.74 4.03
N THR A 351 -4.94 13.73 4.90
CA THR A 351 -3.79 14.28 5.62
C THR A 351 -3.84 13.85 7.08
N LEU A 352 -2.73 13.32 7.58
CA LEU A 352 -2.48 13.10 9.00
C LEU A 352 -1.81 14.37 9.55
N THR A 353 -2.61 15.19 10.20
CA THR A 353 -2.27 16.58 10.57
C THR A 353 -1.33 16.66 11.77
N GLY A 354 -1.19 15.58 12.55
CA GLY A 354 -0.31 15.58 13.72
C GLY A 354 0.16 14.20 14.20
N PRO A 355 0.97 14.17 15.29
CA PRO A 355 1.54 12.93 15.83
C PRO A 355 0.49 11.94 16.34
N SER A 356 -0.62 12.42 16.91
CA SER A 356 -1.70 11.56 17.40
C SER A 356 -2.32 10.74 16.27
N GLU A 357 -2.67 11.40 15.16
CA GLU A 357 -3.21 10.74 13.97
C GLU A 357 -2.19 9.81 13.31
N SER A 358 -0.91 10.21 13.28
CA SER A 358 0.17 9.35 12.77
C SER A 358 0.37 8.09 13.62
N ASN A 359 0.22 8.19 14.95
CA ASN A 359 0.32 7.05 15.85
C ASN A 359 -0.91 6.14 15.75
N ALA A 360 -2.10 6.71 15.64
CA ALA A 360 -3.33 5.96 15.42
C ALA A 360 -3.29 5.19 14.09
N GLU A 361 -2.80 5.82 13.02
CA GLU A 361 -2.55 5.17 11.73
C GLU A 361 -1.57 4.01 11.87
N ALA A 362 -0.45 4.21 12.57
CA ALA A 362 0.54 3.17 12.81
C ALA A 362 -0.03 1.98 13.57
N GLU A 363 -0.79 2.23 14.64
CA GLU A 363 -1.43 1.18 15.43
C GLU A 363 -2.45 0.40 14.60
N ALA A 364 -3.27 1.09 13.81
CA ALA A 364 -4.25 0.48 12.93
C ALA A 364 -3.58 -0.36 11.82
N LEU A 365 -2.48 0.11 11.23
CA LEU A 365 -1.68 -0.67 10.27
C LEU A 365 -1.10 -1.93 10.93
N MET A 366 -0.53 -1.81 12.13
CA MET A 366 0.05 -2.94 12.85
C MET A 366 -1.02 -3.97 13.21
N GLN A 367 -2.20 -3.52 13.63
CA GLN A 367 -3.35 -4.38 13.89
C GLN A 367 -3.79 -5.12 12.63
N ALA A 368 -4.03 -4.40 11.53
CA ALA A 368 -4.44 -4.98 10.26
C ALA A 368 -3.43 -5.99 9.72
N MET A 369 -2.12 -5.73 9.87
CA MET A 369 -1.05 -6.67 9.51
C MET A 369 -1.10 -7.95 10.35
N ASP A 370 -1.35 -7.84 11.66
CA ASP A 370 -1.47 -9.01 12.53
C ASP A 370 -2.72 -9.83 12.20
N ASP A 371 -3.84 -9.17 11.87
CA ASP A 371 -5.09 -9.83 11.49
C ASP A 371 -4.92 -10.61 10.18
N VAL A 372 -4.43 -9.97 9.12
CA VAL A 372 -4.21 -10.62 7.82
C VAL A 372 -3.19 -11.76 7.93
N LEU A 373 -2.10 -11.58 8.68
CA LEU A 373 -1.13 -12.66 8.89
C LEU A 373 -1.77 -13.85 9.62
N PHE A 374 -2.58 -13.59 10.65
CA PHE A 374 -3.22 -14.64 11.42
C PHE A 374 -4.25 -15.41 10.61
N GLU A 375 -5.04 -14.74 9.78
CA GLU A 375 -5.96 -15.40 8.84
C GLU A 375 -5.19 -16.34 7.89
N GLN A 376 -4.09 -15.86 7.30
CA GLN A 376 -3.24 -16.67 6.43
C GLN A 376 -2.61 -17.87 7.17
N LEU A 377 -2.20 -17.68 8.43
CA LEU A 377 -1.67 -18.76 9.27
C LEU A 377 -2.74 -19.79 9.59
N VAL A 378 -3.95 -19.37 9.95
CA VAL A 378 -5.07 -20.28 10.23
C VAL A 378 -5.37 -21.13 9.00
N GLU A 379 -5.48 -20.51 7.83
CA GLU A 379 -5.71 -21.24 6.58
C GLU A 379 -4.60 -22.25 6.28
N ARG A 380 -3.33 -21.86 6.49
CA ARG A 380 -2.16 -22.71 6.23
C ARG A 380 -2.04 -23.88 7.21
N VAL A 381 -2.24 -23.63 8.51
CA VAL A 381 -2.22 -24.66 9.56
C VAL A 381 -3.36 -25.64 9.38
N ASN A 382 -4.58 -25.17 9.06
CA ASN A 382 -5.71 -26.04 8.77
C ASN A 382 -5.41 -26.97 7.59
N ARG A 383 -4.88 -26.43 6.48
CA ARG A 383 -4.45 -27.24 5.33
C ARG A 383 -3.41 -28.31 5.70
N VAL A 384 -2.49 -27.99 6.61
CA VAL A 384 -1.49 -28.97 7.09
C VAL A 384 -2.17 -30.06 7.92
N ILE A 385 -3.02 -29.71 8.88
CA ILE A 385 -3.76 -30.66 9.72
C ILE A 385 -4.65 -31.58 8.86
N GLU A 386 -5.35 -31.03 7.89
CA GLU A 386 -6.22 -31.77 6.96
C GLU A 386 -5.45 -32.78 6.09
N SER A 387 -4.14 -32.61 5.92
CA SER A 387 -3.29 -33.54 5.17
C SER A 387 -2.77 -34.72 6.00
N VAL A 388 -3.03 -34.75 7.31
CA VAL A 388 -2.67 -35.85 8.21
C VAL A 388 -3.53 -37.08 7.87
N ARG A 389 -2.89 -38.24 7.71
CA ARG A 389 -3.56 -39.48 7.27
C ARG A 389 -4.25 -40.25 8.39
N ASP A 390 -3.70 -40.20 9.59
CA ASP A 390 -4.22 -40.93 10.75
C ASP A 390 -5.41 -40.16 11.35
N PRO A 391 -6.63 -40.75 11.38
CA PRO A 391 -7.83 -40.05 11.82
C PRO A 391 -7.78 -39.58 13.29
N ASP A 392 -7.17 -40.39 14.16
CA ASP A 392 -7.08 -40.07 15.59
C ASP A 392 -6.11 -38.92 15.85
N LEU A 393 -4.95 -38.95 15.18
CA LEU A 393 -3.99 -37.85 15.21
C LEU A 393 -4.59 -36.55 14.66
N LEU A 394 -5.30 -36.63 13.52
CA LEU A 394 -5.99 -35.50 12.92
C LEU A 394 -7.00 -34.89 13.90
N SER A 395 -7.87 -35.70 14.50
CA SER A 395 -8.90 -35.22 15.45
C SER A 395 -8.25 -34.49 16.62
N ARG A 396 -7.18 -35.04 17.20
CA ARG A 396 -6.50 -34.44 18.35
C ARG A 396 -5.76 -33.16 18.00
N LEU A 397 -5.11 -33.09 16.85
CA LEU A 397 -4.47 -31.86 16.37
C LEU A 397 -5.51 -30.76 16.14
N HIS A 398 -6.63 -31.10 15.49
CA HIS A 398 -7.70 -30.16 15.19
C HIS A 398 -8.38 -29.65 16.48
N GLU A 399 -8.70 -30.53 17.43
CA GLU A 399 -9.27 -30.15 18.73
C GLU A 399 -8.40 -29.13 19.48
N LEU A 400 -7.09 -29.40 19.59
CA LEU A 400 -6.15 -28.51 20.28
C LEU A 400 -5.97 -27.19 19.52
N TRP A 401 -5.84 -27.25 18.20
CA TRP A 401 -5.69 -26.07 17.36
C TRP A 401 -6.89 -25.15 17.45
N GLU A 402 -8.11 -25.68 17.45
CA GLU A 402 -9.33 -24.88 17.59
C GLU A 402 -9.40 -24.16 18.95
N VAL A 403 -8.90 -24.76 20.03
CA VAL A 403 -8.78 -24.10 21.33
C VAL A 403 -7.80 -22.92 21.24
N TRP A 404 -6.60 -23.14 20.68
CA TRP A 404 -5.59 -22.10 20.56
C TRP A 404 -6.03 -20.97 19.63
N ARG A 405 -6.62 -21.31 18.48
CA ARG A 405 -7.18 -20.36 17.51
C ARG A 405 -8.20 -19.44 18.17
N LYS A 406 -9.14 -19.97 18.96
CA LYS A 406 -10.15 -19.18 19.69
C LYS A 406 -9.54 -18.27 20.76
N LEU A 407 -8.42 -18.66 21.38
CA LEU A 407 -7.73 -17.79 22.32
C LEU A 407 -6.99 -16.65 21.60
N LEU A 408 -6.31 -16.97 20.49
CA LEU A 408 -5.52 -16.02 19.72
C LEU A 408 -6.38 -15.01 18.93
N ILE A 409 -7.55 -15.42 18.44
CA ILE A 409 -8.48 -14.51 17.75
C ILE A 409 -9.10 -13.46 18.69
N ASN A 410 -9.33 -13.84 19.96
CA ASN A 410 -9.95 -12.97 20.96
C ASN A 410 -8.94 -12.12 21.75
N ASN A 411 -7.64 -12.34 21.56
CA ASN A 411 -6.59 -11.65 22.31
C ASN A 411 -5.42 -11.26 21.40
N THR A 412 -5.50 -10.06 20.83
CA THR A 412 -4.45 -9.47 20.00
C THR A 412 -3.09 -9.43 20.68
N ALA A 413 -3.03 -9.10 21.98
CA ALA A 413 -1.78 -8.99 22.71
C ALA A 413 -1.08 -10.36 22.81
N ALA A 414 -1.83 -11.40 23.17
CA ALA A 414 -1.33 -12.77 23.20
C ALA A 414 -0.88 -13.24 21.80
N ARG A 415 -1.59 -12.84 20.74
CA ARG A 415 -1.22 -13.15 19.36
C ARG A 415 0.09 -12.49 18.93
N ARG A 416 0.29 -11.21 19.27
CA ARG A 416 1.57 -10.50 19.03
C ARG A 416 2.71 -11.14 19.80
N GLU A 417 2.50 -11.47 21.07
CA GLU A 417 3.48 -12.15 21.90
C GLU A 417 3.83 -13.53 21.33
N PHE A 418 2.82 -14.28 20.88
CA PHE A 418 3.01 -15.58 20.24
C PHE A 418 3.89 -15.48 18.99
N PHE A 419 3.57 -14.58 18.05
CA PHE A 419 4.38 -14.40 16.84
C PHE A 419 5.80 -13.90 17.14
N SER A 420 5.93 -12.93 18.03
CA SER A 420 7.23 -12.37 18.43
C SER A 420 8.10 -13.45 19.11
N GLY A 421 7.52 -14.25 20.01
CA GLY A 421 8.22 -15.33 20.69
C GLY A 421 8.75 -16.40 19.74
N LEU A 422 8.04 -16.67 18.64
CA LEU A 422 8.48 -17.60 17.60
C LEU A 422 9.61 -17.04 16.72
N LEU A 423 9.63 -15.73 16.47
CA LEU A 423 10.52 -15.10 15.49
C LEU A 423 11.66 -14.27 16.10
N HIS A 424 11.71 -14.18 17.43
CA HIS A 424 12.72 -13.38 18.14
C HIS A 424 13.17 -14.05 19.44
N PRO A 425 14.31 -14.76 19.43
CA PRO A 425 14.92 -15.28 20.65
C PRO A 425 15.20 -14.14 21.64
N LYS A 426 14.90 -14.35 22.93
CA LYS A 426 15.12 -13.33 23.97
C LYS A 426 16.59 -12.94 24.15
N THR A 427 17.51 -13.79 23.71
CA THR A 427 18.96 -13.57 23.77
C THR A 427 19.49 -12.78 22.57
N GLU A 428 18.65 -12.52 21.56
CA GLU A 428 19.05 -11.85 20.33
C GLU A 428 19.34 -10.36 20.57
N ARG A 429 20.35 -9.84 19.87
CA ARG A 429 20.89 -8.49 20.05
C ARG A 429 19.89 -7.33 19.86
N LEU A 430 18.83 -7.51 19.07
CA LEU A 430 18.02 -6.41 18.54
C LEU A 430 16.55 -6.48 18.99
N PRO A 431 16.22 -6.10 20.24
CA PRO A 431 14.88 -6.24 20.81
C PRO A 431 13.81 -5.40 20.09
N HIS A 432 14.21 -4.30 19.45
CA HIS A 432 13.32 -3.33 18.82
C HIS A 432 12.89 -3.71 17.38
N GLY A 433 13.52 -4.73 16.78
CA GLY A 433 13.21 -5.21 15.42
C GLY A 433 12.21 -6.37 15.38
N SER A 434 11.76 -6.87 16.53
CA SER A 434 10.99 -8.11 16.66
C SER A 434 9.74 -8.16 15.77
N LEU A 435 8.98 -7.06 15.69
CA LEU A 435 7.78 -6.99 14.87
C LEU A 435 8.06 -6.86 13.37
N LEU A 436 9.25 -6.41 12.96
CA LEU A 436 9.62 -6.30 11.54
C LEU A 436 9.81 -7.67 10.86
N ARG A 437 10.01 -8.76 11.62
CA ARG A 437 10.02 -10.13 11.10
C ARG A 437 8.62 -10.73 10.97
N VAL A 438 7.64 -10.17 11.67
CA VAL A 438 6.29 -10.71 11.76
C VAL A 438 5.50 -10.29 10.52
N GLY A 439 5.40 -11.16 9.54
CA GLY A 439 4.59 -10.90 8.35
C GLY A 439 4.61 -12.06 7.36
N PRO A 440 3.93 -11.91 6.21
CA PRO A 440 3.66 -13.02 5.30
C PRO A 440 4.88 -13.77 4.75
N LYS A 441 6.08 -13.15 4.70
CA LYS A 441 7.31 -13.88 4.32
C LYS A 441 7.78 -14.88 5.39
N ALA A 442 7.38 -14.71 6.64
CA ALA A 442 7.66 -15.64 7.74
C ALA A 442 6.55 -16.70 7.91
N LEU A 443 5.53 -16.71 7.05
CA LEU A 443 4.35 -17.58 7.19
C LEU A 443 4.71 -19.07 7.23
N ASP A 444 5.67 -19.51 6.42
CA ASP A 444 6.11 -20.92 6.42
C ASP A 444 6.85 -21.28 7.71
N LEU A 445 7.69 -20.38 8.25
CA LEU A 445 8.36 -20.58 9.54
C LEU A 445 7.32 -20.70 10.68
N LEU A 446 6.36 -19.77 10.72
CA LEU A 446 5.28 -19.77 11.71
C LEU A 446 4.45 -21.04 11.63
N THR A 447 4.10 -21.49 10.41
CA THR A 447 3.32 -22.71 10.20
C THR A 447 4.04 -23.93 10.75
N SER A 448 5.32 -24.12 10.38
CA SER A 448 6.12 -25.25 10.86
C SER A 448 6.25 -25.24 12.39
N ALA A 449 6.45 -24.08 12.98
CA ALA A 449 6.54 -23.93 14.43
C ALA A 449 5.23 -24.29 15.15
N VAL A 450 4.10 -23.80 14.66
CA VAL A 450 2.76 -24.10 15.23
C VAL A 450 2.48 -25.60 15.15
N VAL A 451 2.76 -26.22 14.00
CA VAL A 451 2.52 -27.66 13.78
C VAL A 451 3.42 -28.51 14.68
N ALA A 452 4.69 -28.13 14.86
CA ALA A 452 5.59 -28.78 15.82
C ALA A 452 5.09 -28.64 17.26
N LEU A 453 4.69 -27.43 17.67
CA LEU A 453 4.12 -27.15 18.99
C LEU A 453 2.90 -28.02 19.27
N LEU A 454 1.92 -28.04 18.36
CA LEU A 454 0.72 -28.86 18.49
C LEU A 454 1.08 -30.34 18.66
N SER A 455 2.00 -30.84 17.84
CA SER A 455 2.43 -32.25 17.86
C SER A 455 3.09 -32.64 19.19
N VAL A 456 3.93 -31.77 19.75
CA VAL A 456 4.55 -32.00 21.06
C VAL A 456 3.49 -31.92 22.16
N SER A 457 2.62 -30.92 22.14
CA SER A 457 1.57 -30.72 23.15
C SER A 457 0.59 -31.90 23.24
N ILE A 458 0.11 -32.44 22.12
CA ILE A 458 -0.78 -33.63 22.13
C ILE A 458 -0.08 -34.90 22.63
N SER A 459 1.25 -34.93 22.55
CA SER A 459 2.04 -36.13 22.85
C SER A 459 2.40 -36.25 24.32
N ILE A 460 2.84 -35.14 24.94
CA ILE A 460 3.36 -35.14 26.32
C ILE A 460 2.48 -34.36 27.32
N GLY A 461 1.67 -33.39 26.89
CA GLY A 461 0.86 -32.57 27.82
C GLY A 461 -0.63 -32.86 27.84
N GLY A 462 -1.17 -33.48 26.78
CA GLY A 462 -2.60 -33.79 26.70
C GLY A 462 -3.50 -32.55 26.77
N GLU A 463 -4.75 -32.76 27.21
CA GLU A 463 -5.79 -31.72 27.26
C GLU A 463 -5.44 -30.60 28.27
N GLY A 464 -5.49 -29.36 27.78
CA GLY A 464 -5.16 -28.15 28.55
C GLY A 464 -3.77 -27.56 28.27
N SER A 465 -2.97 -28.20 27.41
CA SER A 465 -1.69 -27.65 26.97
C SER A 465 -1.85 -26.37 26.16
N ARG A 466 -0.91 -25.44 26.33
CA ARG A 466 -0.81 -24.18 25.59
C ARG A 466 0.55 -24.09 24.89
N TRP A 467 0.69 -23.09 24.02
CA TRP A 467 1.94 -22.85 23.29
C TRP A 467 3.08 -22.36 24.21
N ASP A 468 2.75 -21.78 25.36
CA ASP A 468 3.68 -21.23 26.36
C ASP A 468 3.93 -22.20 27.54
N GLU A 469 3.01 -23.14 27.79
CA GLU A 469 3.11 -24.12 28.86
C GLU A 469 2.45 -25.44 28.47
N ILE A 470 3.20 -26.53 28.56
CA ILE A 470 2.68 -27.89 28.38
C ILE A 470 2.37 -28.45 29.76
N LYS A 471 1.12 -28.88 29.94
CA LYS A 471 0.63 -29.43 31.19
C LYS A 471 1.53 -30.58 31.66
N ASP A 472 1.84 -30.59 32.95
CA ASP A 472 2.75 -31.54 33.63
C ASP A 472 4.23 -31.50 33.18
N CYS A 473 4.56 -30.75 32.12
CA CYS A 473 5.92 -30.63 31.57
C CYS A 473 6.56 -29.25 31.87
N GLY A 474 5.73 -28.21 32.06
CA GLY A 474 6.13 -26.84 32.37
C GLY A 474 6.30 -25.95 31.14
N GLY A 475 7.09 -24.88 31.30
CA GLY A 475 7.24 -23.84 30.27
C GLY A 475 7.84 -24.34 28.95
N VAL A 476 7.45 -23.68 27.87
CA VAL A 476 7.89 -23.96 26.50
C VAL A 476 8.64 -22.76 25.92
N LEU A 477 9.75 -23.02 25.23
CA LEU A 477 10.39 -22.07 24.32
C LEU A 477 10.30 -22.62 22.90
N SER A 478 9.71 -21.87 21.98
CA SER A 478 9.64 -22.26 20.58
C SER A 478 10.23 -21.16 19.69
N ILE A 479 11.19 -21.53 18.85
CA ILE A 479 11.87 -20.64 17.90
C ILE A 479 11.70 -21.23 16.50
N ALA A 480 11.21 -20.40 15.59
CA ALA A 480 10.88 -20.76 14.21
C ALA A 480 12.01 -20.46 13.21
N LEU A 481 13.02 -19.70 13.65
CA LEU A 481 14.07 -19.18 12.79
C LEU A 481 15.01 -20.27 12.27
N LYS A 482 15.42 -20.14 11.01
CA LYS A 482 16.59 -20.83 10.43
C LYS A 482 17.86 -19.99 10.58
N GLN A 483 17.71 -18.67 10.44
CA GLN A 483 18.78 -17.68 10.54
C GLN A 483 18.46 -16.67 11.64
N TRP A 484 19.48 -16.14 12.32
CA TRP A 484 19.30 -15.12 13.36
C TRP A 484 20.49 -14.16 13.41
N SER A 485 20.39 -13.11 14.21
CA SER A 485 21.38 -12.01 14.24
C SER A 485 22.46 -12.19 15.31
N GLY A 486 22.45 -13.33 15.99
CA GLY A 486 23.37 -13.67 17.08
C GLY A 486 22.99 -13.05 18.44
N PRO A 487 23.72 -13.46 19.50
CA PRO A 487 23.43 -13.03 20.86
C PRO A 487 23.83 -11.57 21.10
N ILE A 488 23.28 -10.99 22.16
CA ILE A 488 23.66 -9.66 22.66
C ILE A 488 25.19 -9.56 22.85
N GLY A 489 25.80 -8.49 22.30
CA GLY A 489 27.25 -8.23 22.41
C GLY A 489 28.10 -8.85 21.31
N SER A 490 27.52 -9.69 20.44
CA SER A 490 28.24 -10.30 19.33
C SER A 490 28.35 -9.38 18.09
N GLN A 491 29.30 -9.67 17.19
CA GLN A 491 29.43 -8.94 15.92
C GLN A 491 28.16 -9.09 15.07
N ASN A 492 27.78 -7.98 14.42
CA ASN A 492 26.57 -7.93 13.60
C ASN A 492 26.73 -8.84 12.37
N GLY A 493 25.74 -9.69 12.13
CA GLY A 493 25.72 -10.57 10.98
C GLY A 493 24.73 -11.70 11.13
N LYS A 494 24.18 -12.14 10.01
CA LYS A 494 23.33 -13.33 9.91
C LYS A 494 24.13 -14.59 10.24
N ARG A 495 23.52 -15.46 11.02
CA ARG A 495 24.08 -16.74 11.46
C ARG A 495 23.03 -17.82 11.31
N SER A 496 23.49 -19.02 11.04
CA SER A 496 22.61 -20.18 11.06
C SER A 496 22.32 -20.59 12.50
N LEU A 497 21.07 -20.91 12.79
CA LEU A 497 20.66 -21.27 14.16
C LEU A 497 21.28 -22.61 14.62
N ASP A 498 21.72 -23.45 13.68
CA ASP A 498 22.37 -24.73 13.92
C ASP A 498 23.89 -24.65 14.10
N SER A 499 24.51 -23.49 13.85
CA SER A 499 25.98 -23.33 13.92
C SER A 499 26.48 -22.68 15.20
N ASP A 500 25.61 -22.04 15.99
CA ASP A 500 25.97 -21.38 17.24
C ASP A 500 25.71 -22.31 18.45
N ASP A 501 26.37 -22.02 19.57
CA ASP A 501 26.14 -22.72 20.85
C ASP A 501 24.67 -22.56 21.25
N LEU A 502 23.98 -23.68 21.47
CA LEU A 502 22.57 -23.73 21.86
C LEU A 502 22.24 -22.77 23.00
N HIS A 503 23.14 -22.63 23.99
CA HIS A 503 22.92 -21.76 25.14
C HIS A 503 22.97 -20.26 24.82
N GLU A 504 23.60 -19.86 23.72
CA GLU A 504 23.52 -18.48 23.22
C GLU A 504 22.11 -18.18 22.70
N ILE A 505 21.39 -19.20 22.21
CA ILE A 505 20.06 -19.07 21.61
C ILE A 505 18.96 -19.20 22.68
N ILE A 506 19.04 -20.22 23.54
CA ILE A 506 17.98 -20.54 24.52
C ILE A 506 18.23 -19.93 25.91
N GLY A 507 19.40 -19.34 26.12
CA GLY A 507 19.84 -18.79 27.39
C GLY A 507 20.41 -19.84 28.36
N SER A 508 20.89 -19.35 29.51
CA SER A 508 21.53 -20.18 30.54
C SER A 508 20.56 -20.99 31.40
N ALA A 509 19.27 -20.67 31.37
CA ALA A 509 18.21 -21.35 32.11
C ALA A 509 17.00 -21.60 31.20
N PRO A 510 17.11 -22.55 30.25
CA PRO A 510 16.05 -22.80 29.29
C PRO A 510 14.82 -23.45 29.96
N PRO A 511 13.61 -23.28 29.38
CA PRO A 511 12.43 -24.02 29.80
C PRO A 511 12.58 -25.53 29.57
N SER A 512 11.68 -26.32 30.18
CA SER A 512 11.70 -27.79 30.08
C SER A 512 11.60 -28.29 28.64
N VAL A 513 10.81 -27.59 27.82
CA VAL A 513 10.53 -27.95 26.43
C VAL A 513 11.09 -26.87 25.53
N VAL A 514 12.00 -27.23 24.63
CA VAL A 514 12.55 -26.34 23.62
C VAL A 514 12.24 -26.91 22.24
N ILE A 515 11.68 -26.08 21.36
CA ILE A 515 11.35 -26.43 19.97
C ILE A 515 12.07 -25.47 19.03
N LEU A 516 12.96 -26.00 18.20
CA LEU A 516 13.71 -25.25 17.18
C LEU A 516 13.25 -25.72 15.79
N SER A 517 12.07 -25.26 15.38
CA SER A 517 11.41 -25.72 14.14
C SER A 517 12.06 -25.22 12.84
N GLY A 518 12.99 -24.26 12.92
CA GLY A 518 13.82 -23.86 11.79
C GLY A 518 15.12 -24.66 11.65
N VAL A 519 15.46 -25.50 12.64
CA VAL A 519 16.70 -26.29 12.64
C VAL A 519 16.43 -27.65 11.99
N GLU A 520 17.17 -27.95 10.92
CA GLU A 520 17.05 -29.21 10.19
C GLU A 520 18.03 -30.28 10.70
N ALA A 521 18.99 -29.90 11.55
CA ALA A 521 19.91 -30.82 12.22
C ALA A 521 19.20 -31.66 13.31
N PRO A 522 19.65 -32.90 13.58
CA PRO A 522 19.10 -33.70 14.68
C PRO A 522 19.44 -33.07 16.04
N ALA A 523 18.55 -33.23 17.03
CA ALA A 523 18.72 -32.66 18.37
C ALA A 523 20.07 -33.01 19.03
N SER A 524 20.58 -34.23 18.82
CA SER A 524 21.88 -34.67 19.34
C SER A 524 23.08 -33.91 18.76
N ALA A 525 22.97 -33.40 17.52
CA ALA A 525 24.01 -32.57 16.93
C ALA A 525 23.96 -31.15 17.49
N VAL A 526 22.77 -30.62 17.77
CA VAL A 526 22.57 -29.28 18.34
C VAL A 526 22.98 -29.23 19.82
N LEU A 527 22.84 -30.34 20.54
CA LEU A 527 23.27 -30.45 21.94
C LEU A 527 24.77 -30.68 22.08
N ASP A 528 25.52 -30.81 20.98
CA ASP A 528 26.93 -31.23 20.95
C ASP A 528 27.22 -32.51 21.75
N THR A 529 26.20 -33.36 21.95
CA THR A 529 26.36 -34.62 22.68
C THR A 529 27.27 -35.57 21.93
N ASN A 530 28.50 -35.73 22.41
CA ASN A 530 29.42 -36.74 21.90
C ASN A 530 28.91 -38.16 22.24
N MET A 531 29.20 -39.16 21.41
CA MET A 531 28.84 -40.56 21.69
C MET A 531 29.42 -41.11 23.01
N ALA A 532 30.40 -40.41 23.61
CA ALA A 532 31.02 -40.74 24.88
C ALA A 532 30.38 -40.02 26.09
N GLU A 533 29.57 -38.98 25.87
CA GLU A 533 28.87 -38.27 26.94
C GLU A 533 27.62 -39.06 27.33
N THR A 534 27.55 -39.42 28.60
CA THR A 534 26.38 -40.08 29.15
C THR A 534 25.35 -39.02 29.57
N PRO A 535 24.04 -39.34 29.61
CA PRO A 535 23.01 -38.46 30.16
C PRO A 535 23.32 -37.97 31.60
N TYR A 536 24.20 -38.68 32.29
CA TYR A 536 24.75 -38.35 33.60
C TYR A 536 25.65 -37.10 33.58
N ASP A 537 26.51 -36.96 32.56
CA ASP A 537 27.45 -35.83 32.44
C ASP A 537 26.70 -34.50 32.22
N ALA A 538 25.56 -34.55 31.51
CA ALA A 538 24.68 -33.41 31.25
C ALA A 538 23.83 -32.96 32.47
N THR A 539 23.77 -33.77 33.54
CA THR A 539 22.96 -33.50 34.75
C THR A 539 23.80 -33.21 36.01
N SER A 540 25.14 -33.14 35.86
CA SER A 540 26.06 -32.73 36.92
C SER A 540 25.78 -31.30 37.43
N LEU A 541 26.06 -31.03 38.71
CA LEU A 541 25.94 -29.69 39.33
C LEU A 541 26.78 -28.61 38.63
N ILE A 542 27.81 -29.02 37.88
CA ILE A 542 28.72 -28.14 37.14
C ILE A 542 28.30 -28.02 35.65
N ALA A 543 27.41 -28.89 35.17
CA ALA A 543 26.93 -28.89 33.80
C ALA A 543 25.92 -27.75 33.54
N ARG A 544 25.93 -27.20 32.32
CA ARG A 544 24.96 -26.18 31.91
C ARG A 544 23.55 -26.79 31.89
N ARG A 545 22.55 -26.04 32.35
CA ARG A 545 21.15 -26.53 32.39
C ARG A 545 20.63 -26.77 30.98
N GLN A 546 20.34 -28.03 30.65
CA GLN A 546 19.74 -28.41 29.38
C GLN A 546 18.21 -28.52 29.47
N PRO A 547 17.49 -28.30 28.35
CA PRO A 547 16.06 -28.60 28.28
C PRO A 547 15.85 -30.11 28.42
N LYS A 548 14.72 -30.51 29.03
CA LYS A 548 14.36 -31.93 29.16
C LYS A 548 14.02 -32.57 27.82
N ILE A 549 13.50 -31.76 26.89
CA ILE A 549 13.24 -32.19 25.52
C ILE A 549 13.65 -31.06 24.57
N LEU A 550 14.45 -31.42 23.56
CA LEU A 550 14.80 -30.57 22.44
C LEU A 550 14.20 -31.17 21.18
N VAL A 551 13.30 -30.45 20.53
CA VAL A 551 12.68 -30.86 19.28
C VAL A 551 13.19 -29.98 18.15
N THR A 552 13.72 -30.59 17.10
CA THR A 552 14.09 -29.90 15.86
C THR A 552 13.17 -30.33 14.73
N ASN A 553 13.25 -29.68 13.56
CA ASN A 553 12.45 -30.09 12.40
C ASN A 553 12.95 -31.41 11.76
N TYR A 554 14.05 -31.98 12.26
CA TYR A 554 14.61 -33.21 11.75
C TYR A 554 13.60 -34.37 11.84
N ARG A 555 13.12 -34.83 10.68
CA ARG A 555 12.13 -35.91 10.51
C ARG A 555 10.74 -35.63 11.12
N LEU A 556 10.45 -34.42 11.55
CA LEU A 556 9.16 -34.05 12.14
C LEU A 556 8.00 -34.31 11.15
N ASP A 557 8.19 -33.93 9.89
CA ASP A 557 7.25 -34.21 8.80
C ASP A 557 6.93 -35.71 8.67
N ARG A 558 7.93 -36.57 8.83
CA ARG A 558 7.70 -38.03 8.74
C ARG A 558 6.85 -38.51 9.91
N ILE A 559 7.07 -37.98 11.10
CA ILE A 559 6.33 -38.33 12.30
C ILE A 559 4.87 -37.85 12.18
N ILE A 560 4.64 -36.65 11.64
CA ILE A 560 3.31 -36.05 11.54
C ILE A 560 2.50 -36.59 10.36
N TYR A 561 3.08 -36.62 9.15
CA TYR A 561 2.33 -37.01 7.94
C TYR A 561 2.24 -38.52 7.71
N ARG A 562 3.15 -39.31 8.31
CA ARG A 562 3.20 -40.77 8.12
C ARG A 562 3.06 -41.56 9.42
N GLY A 563 3.04 -40.91 10.57
CA GLY A 563 2.82 -41.55 11.86
C GLY A 563 1.34 -41.71 12.21
N THR A 564 1.10 -42.51 13.24
CA THR A 564 -0.17 -42.61 13.97
C THR A 564 -0.08 -41.85 15.29
N LEU A 565 -1.21 -41.50 15.92
CA LEU A 565 -1.23 -40.88 17.25
C LEU A 565 -0.31 -41.59 18.26
N ASP A 566 -0.35 -42.93 18.29
CA ASP A 566 0.49 -43.73 19.19
C ASP A 566 1.98 -43.57 18.89
N SER A 567 2.37 -43.55 17.61
CA SER A 567 3.78 -43.39 17.23
C SER A 567 4.33 -42.00 17.57
N VAL A 568 3.50 -40.96 17.46
CA VAL A 568 3.88 -39.58 17.83
C VAL A 568 4.02 -39.49 19.35
N LYS A 569 3.06 -40.05 20.11
CA LYS A 569 3.12 -40.14 21.57
C LYS A 569 4.34 -40.92 22.04
N GLU A 570 4.60 -42.09 21.47
CA GLU A 570 5.73 -42.93 21.83
C GLU A 570 7.06 -42.20 21.59
N HIS A 571 7.19 -41.52 20.45
CA HIS A 571 8.40 -40.76 20.10
C HIS A 571 8.73 -39.71 21.16
N PHE A 572 7.81 -38.77 21.41
CA PHE A 572 8.09 -37.66 22.35
C PHE A 572 8.07 -38.11 23.82
N SER A 573 7.23 -39.09 24.18
CA SER A 573 7.23 -39.64 25.55
C SER A 573 8.52 -40.39 25.87
N ARG A 574 9.12 -41.07 24.89
CA ARG A 574 10.41 -41.75 25.08
C ARG A 574 11.52 -40.75 25.34
N GLU A 575 11.62 -39.70 24.52
CA GLU A 575 12.61 -38.62 24.73
C GLU A 575 12.45 -37.99 26.13
N TRP A 576 11.21 -37.69 26.53
CA TRP A 576 10.91 -37.15 27.85
C TRP A 576 11.33 -38.09 29.00
N ARG A 577 11.02 -39.39 28.89
CA ARG A 577 11.36 -40.39 29.92
C ARG A 577 12.85 -40.63 30.04
N LEU A 578 13.57 -40.74 28.92
CA LEU A 578 15.03 -40.95 28.92
C LEU A 578 15.76 -39.87 29.73
N GLN A 579 15.36 -38.62 29.56
CA GLN A 579 15.90 -37.48 30.32
C GLN A 579 15.44 -37.44 31.78
N ALA A 580 14.18 -37.80 32.07
CA ALA A 580 13.69 -37.89 33.43
C ALA A 580 14.42 -38.97 34.24
N THR A 581 14.60 -40.17 33.66
CA THR A 581 15.32 -41.28 34.28
C THR A 581 16.81 -40.95 34.47
N ALA A 582 17.46 -40.35 33.48
CA ALA A 582 18.85 -39.88 33.62
C ALA A 582 19.03 -38.92 34.80
N LYS A 583 18.08 -38.01 35.01
CA LYS A 583 18.11 -37.06 36.12
C LYS A 583 17.88 -37.73 37.48
N GLU A 584 16.96 -38.68 37.57
CA GLU A 584 16.70 -39.43 38.81
C GLU A 584 17.91 -40.30 39.19
N GLU A 585 18.54 -40.95 38.22
CA GLU A 585 19.78 -41.71 38.40
C GLU A 585 20.94 -40.80 38.85
N ALA A 586 21.06 -39.60 38.28
CA ALA A 586 22.05 -38.61 38.70
C ALA A 586 21.87 -38.16 40.16
N ILE A 587 20.63 -37.89 40.57
CA ILE A 587 20.30 -37.53 41.96
C ILE A 587 20.60 -38.71 42.90
N ALA A 588 20.21 -39.94 42.54
CA ALA A 588 20.46 -41.13 43.35
C ALA A 588 21.96 -41.44 43.50
N ASN A 589 22.78 -41.19 42.48
CA ASN A 589 24.23 -41.35 42.55
C ASN A 589 24.92 -40.28 43.42
N ILE A 590 24.40 -39.05 43.42
CA ILE A 590 24.85 -38.00 44.34
C ILE A 590 24.49 -38.35 45.79
N GLU A 591 23.27 -38.85 46.03
CA GLU A 591 22.79 -39.23 47.36
C GLU A 591 23.47 -40.50 47.91
N SER A 592 23.90 -41.43 47.04
CA SER A 592 24.60 -42.66 47.41
C SER A 592 26.11 -42.51 47.60
N GLY A 593 26.68 -41.32 47.36
CA GLY A 593 28.06 -40.99 47.70
C GLY A 593 29.15 -41.60 46.80
N THR A 594 28.80 -42.10 45.61
CA THR A 594 29.76 -42.71 44.66
C THR A 594 30.43 -41.72 43.71
N GLY A 595 30.08 -40.42 43.77
CA GLY A 595 30.57 -39.37 42.86
C GLY A 595 31.88 -38.66 43.23
N CYS A 596 32.80 -39.31 43.96
CA CYS A 596 34.14 -38.78 44.21
C CYS A 596 35.17 -39.82 43.79
N HIS A 597 35.61 -39.80 42.52
CA HIS A 597 36.99 -40.10 42.12
C HIS A 597 37.25 -39.71 40.67
N ALA A 598 38.13 -38.69 40.53
CA ALA A 598 38.96 -38.25 39.40
C ALA A 598 38.27 -37.81 38.09
#